data_AF-A0A7Y1VV43-F1
#
_entry.id   AF-A0A7Y1VV43-F1
#
_cell.length_a   1.000
_cell.length_b   1.000
_cell.length_c   1.000
_cell.angle_alpha   90.00
_cell.angle_beta   90.00
_cell.angle_gamma   90.00
#
_symmetry.space_group_name_H-M   'P 1'
#
loop_
_entity.id
_entity.type
_entity.pdbx_description
1 polymer ?
#
loop_
_entity_poly.entity_id
_entity_poly.type
_entity_poly.pdbx_seq_one_letter_code
_entity_poly.pdbx_strand_id
1 'polypeptide(L)'
;MAHTFTTIKNKFGNSLVFIISMLLAVHLPAEELKSPNGTFTLQFEIRNGTPSYQLFYRDKMVVDWSKMGLELQNTESLITGFTIAELRKQRYDGTWQPVWGEEKEIRNHYEELEASLHQQSTDRRMIIRFRLFNDGLG
;
A
#
# COMPACT_ATOMS: atom_id res chain seq x y z
N MET A 1 65.64 26.66 -19.37
CA MET A 1 64.63 26.16 -18.39
C MET A 1 63.84 27.39 -17.94
N ALA A 2 62.52 27.54 -18.08
CA ALA A 2 61.44 26.62 -18.41
C ALA A 2 60.33 27.39 -19.17
N HIS A 3 59.59 26.68 -20.02
CA HIS A 3 58.41 27.18 -20.73
C HIS A 3 57.17 27.08 -19.83
N THR A 4 56.35 28.13 -19.76
CA THR A 4 54.99 28.06 -19.18
C THR A 4 53.96 28.05 -20.30
N PHE A 5 53.21 26.96 -20.41
CA PHE A 5 52.07 26.79 -21.33
C PHE A 5 50.79 27.35 -20.70
N THR A 6 50.00 28.07 -21.52
CA THR A 6 48.67 28.61 -21.18
C THR A 6 47.60 27.57 -21.51
N THR A 7 46.73 27.23 -20.54
CA THR A 7 45.62 26.27 -20.70
C THR A 7 44.39 26.90 -21.35
N ILE A 8 43.84 26.22 -22.36
CA ILE A 8 42.54 26.49 -23.01
C ILE A 8 41.39 25.95 -22.14
N LYS A 9 40.33 26.74 -21.88
CA LYS A 9 39.11 26.28 -21.20
C LYS A 9 38.06 25.81 -22.21
N ASN A 10 37.73 24.52 -22.19
CA ASN A 10 36.58 23.96 -22.93
C ASN A 10 35.26 24.19 -22.18
N LYS A 11 34.26 24.78 -22.87
CA LYS A 11 32.85 24.89 -22.43
C LYS A 11 32.02 23.80 -23.13
N PHE A 12 31.78 22.68 -22.47
CA PHE A 12 30.75 21.71 -22.87
C PHE A 12 30.26 21.00 -21.60
N GLY A 13 29.11 21.42 -21.03
CA GLY A 13 28.71 20.86 -19.73
C GLY A 13 27.30 21.10 -19.23
N ASN A 14 26.33 21.51 -20.06
CA ASN A 14 24.97 21.81 -19.56
C ASN A 14 23.84 20.93 -20.12
N SER A 15 24.08 20.10 -21.15
CA SER A 15 23.01 19.27 -21.74
C SER A 15 22.81 17.92 -21.05
N LEU A 16 23.81 17.39 -20.36
CA LEU A 16 23.76 16.04 -19.75
C LEU A 16 23.01 16.00 -18.42
N VAL A 17 22.91 17.14 -17.73
CA VAL A 17 22.33 17.24 -16.37
C VAL A 17 20.80 17.11 -16.38
N PHE A 18 20.12 17.49 -17.47
CA PHE A 18 18.66 17.42 -17.55
C PHE A 18 18.11 15.99 -17.70
N ILE A 19 18.85 15.07 -18.31
CA ILE A 19 18.38 13.69 -18.55
C ILE A 19 18.48 12.84 -17.26
N ILE A 20 19.45 13.12 -16.40
CA ILE A 20 19.64 12.36 -15.13
C ILE A 20 18.58 12.70 -14.08
N SER A 21 18.03 13.93 -14.10
CA SER A 21 16.99 14.35 -13.15
C SER A 21 15.62 13.69 -13.40
N MET A 22 15.40 13.09 -14.56
CA MET A 22 14.11 12.48 -14.94
C MET A 22 13.97 11.01 -14.51
N LEU A 23 15.02 10.41 -13.95
CA LEU A 23 15.09 8.98 -13.60
C LEU A 23 14.82 8.65 -12.13
N LEU A 24 14.59 9.64 -11.25
CA LEU A 24 14.19 9.40 -9.86
C LEU A 24 12.67 9.59 -9.68
N ALA A 25 11.87 8.76 -10.34
CA ALA A 25 10.51 8.52 -9.88
C ALA A 25 10.60 7.61 -8.65
N VAL A 26 10.53 8.20 -7.45
CA VAL A 26 10.45 7.44 -6.20
C VAL A 26 9.06 6.82 -6.13
N HIS A 27 8.94 5.56 -6.51
CA HIS A 27 7.75 4.78 -6.22
C HIS A 27 7.70 4.55 -4.71
N LEU A 28 6.71 5.12 -4.04
CA LEU A 28 6.39 4.69 -2.67
C LEU A 28 5.92 3.22 -2.76
N PRO A 29 6.57 2.29 -2.04
CA PRO A 29 6.13 0.91 -2.05
C PRO A 29 4.71 0.81 -1.47
N ALA A 30 3.92 -0.10 -2.04
CA ALA A 30 2.63 -0.47 -1.46
C ALA A 30 2.83 -1.01 -0.03
N GLU A 31 1.85 -0.77 0.85
CA GLU A 31 1.89 -1.29 2.20
C GLU A 31 1.62 -2.80 2.17
N GLU A 32 2.58 -3.59 2.65
CA GLU A 32 2.52 -5.05 2.62
C GLU A 32 2.05 -5.64 3.96
N LEU A 33 1.13 -6.61 3.92
CA LEU A 33 0.71 -7.41 5.07
C LEU A 33 0.77 -8.90 4.69
N LYS A 34 1.41 -9.74 5.50
CA LYS A 34 1.48 -11.20 5.27
C LYS A 34 0.58 -11.94 6.25
N SER A 35 0.06 -13.10 5.86
CA SER A 35 -0.62 -13.99 6.81
C SER A 35 0.37 -14.53 7.85
N PRO A 36 -0.10 -15.05 9.00
CA PRO A 36 0.81 -15.59 10.03
C PRO A 36 1.80 -16.65 9.53
N ASN A 37 1.40 -17.48 8.57
CA ASN A 37 2.27 -18.48 7.95
C ASN A 37 2.99 -17.98 6.68
N GLY A 38 2.77 -16.73 6.27
CA GLY A 38 3.35 -16.11 5.09
C GLY A 38 2.84 -16.62 3.74
N THR A 39 1.81 -17.49 3.69
CA THR A 39 1.30 -18.00 2.41
C THR A 39 0.45 -16.99 1.66
N PHE A 40 -0.19 -16.04 2.36
CA PHE A 40 -0.84 -14.90 1.72
C PHE A 40 -0.04 -13.62 1.93
N THR A 41 -0.02 -12.79 0.89
CA THR A 41 0.56 -11.43 0.93
C THR A 41 -0.45 -10.46 0.33
N LEU A 42 -0.93 -9.53 1.15
CA LEU A 42 -1.74 -8.37 0.76
C LEU A 42 -0.83 -7.19 0.47
N GLN A 43 -1.12 -6.46 -0.61
CA GLN A 43 -0.55 -5.15 -0.89
C GLN A 43 -1.68 -4.12 -0.95
N PHE A 44 -1.51 -3.00 -0.25
CA PHE A 44 -2.48 -1.90 -0.21
C PHE A 44 -1.80 -0.59 -0.61
N GLU A 45 -2.46 0.19 -1.49
CA GLU A 45 -1.99 1.52 -1.87
C GLU A 45 -3.13 2.46 -2.28
N ILE A 46 -2.82 3.75 -2.37
CA ILE A 46 -3.69 4.75 -2.98
C ILE A 46 -3.25 4.97 -4.43
N ARG A 47 -4.04 4.48 -5.39
CA ARG A 47 -3.78 4.65 -6.84
C ARG A 47 -4.62 5.78 -7.38
N ASN A 48 -3.98 6.89 -7.78
CA ASN A 48 -4.68 8.06 -8.31
C ASN A 48 -5.83 8.52 -7.38
N GLY A 49 -5.57 8.57 -6.07
CA GLY A 49 -6.56 8.93 -5.05
C GLY A 49 -7.60 7.85 -4.72
N THR A 50 -7.51 6.65 -5.30
CA THR A 50 -8.42 5.53 -5.06
C THR A 50 -7.75 4.46 -4.20
N PRO A 51 -8.30 4.09 -3.02
CA PRO A 51 -7.76 2.99 -2.25
C PRO A 51 -7.92 1.68 -3.04
N SER A 52 -6.82 0.95 -3.17
CA SER A 52 -6.76 -0.27 -3.97
C SER A 52 -5.94 -1.34 -3.26
N TYR A 53 -6.25 -2.61 -3.51
CA TYR A 53 -5.51 -3.73 -2.94
C TYR A 53 -5.21 -4.81 -4.00
N GLN A 54 -4.18 -5.60 -3.72
CA GLN A 54 -3.79 -6.78 -4.48
C GLN A 54 -3.50 -7.92 -3.51
N LEU A 55 -3.80 -9.16 -3.89
CA LEU A 55 -3.58 -10.33 -3.03
C LEU A 55 -2.83 -11.42 -3.77
N PHE A 56 -1.82 -11.98 -3.11
CA PHE A 56 -1.05 -13.12 -3.57
C PHE A 56 -1.26 -14.31 -2.63
N TYR A 57 -1.32 -15.51 -3.21
CA TYR A 57 -1.24 -16.79 -2.50
C TYR A 57 -0.03 -17.57 -3.03
N ARG A 58 0.97 -17.80 -2.16
CA ARG A 58 2.25 -18.46 -2.50
C ARG A 58 2.88 -17.86 -3.76
N ASP A 59 3.05 -16.53 -3.74
CA ASP A 59 3.60 -15.70 -4.82
C ASP A 59 2.79 -15.68 -6.14
N LYS A 60 1.64 -16.35 -6.18
CA LYS A 60 0.70 -16.27 -7.31
C LYS A 60 -0.36 -15.24 -7.01
N MET A 61 -0.54 -14.29 -7.92
CA MET A 61 -1.61 -13.31 -7.83
C MET A 61 -2.97 -14.01 -7.90
N VAL A 62 -3.81 -13.78 -6.89
CA VAL A 62 -5.18 -14.31 -6.82
C VAL A 62 -6.24 -13.21 -6.91
N VAL A 63 -5.86 -11.98 -6.56
CA VAL A 63 -6.65 -10.77 -6.80
C VAL A 63 -5.70 -9.74 -7.40
N ASP A 64 -6.00 -9.28 -8.62
CA ASP A 64 -5.31 -8.13 -9.22
C ASP A 64 -5.81 -6.83 -8.57
N TRP A 65 -5.10 -5.73 -8.80
CA TRP A 65 -5.42 -4.42 -8.25
C TRP A 65 -6.91 -4.07 -8.34
N SER A 66 -7.56 -4.14 -7.19
CA SER A 66 -8.99 -3.98 -7.04
C SER A 66 -9.28 -2.72 -6.24
N LYS A 67 -10.13 -1.86 -6.79
CA LYS A 67 -10.52 -0.59 -6.18
C LYS A 67 -11.50 -0.85 -5.04
N MET A 68 -11.40 -0.05 -3.98
CA MET A 68 -12.34 -0.04 -2.86
C MET A 68 -12.99 1.34 -2.77
N GLY A 69 -14.26 1.36 -2.41
CA GLY A 69 -15.03 2.60 -2.27
C GLY A 69 -16.51 2.38 -2.44
N LEU A 70 -17.29 3.43 -2.21
CA LEU A 70 -18.75 3.42 -2.27
C LEU A 70 -19.25 4.64 -3.03
N GLU A 71 -20.24 4.43 -3.90
CA GLU A 71 -21.01 5.53 -4.49
C GLU A 71 -22.07 6.00 -3.50
N LEU A 72 -22.25 7.30 -3.37
CA LEU A 72 -23.22 7.90 -2.45
C LEU A 72 -24.26 8.70 -3.22
N GLN A 73 -25.51 8.65 -2.77
CA GLN A 73 -26.56 9.42 -3.40
C GLN A 73 -26.46 10.91 -3.03
N ASN A 74 -26.54 11.79 -4.02
CA ASN A 74 -26.63 13.26 -3.85
C ASN A 74 -25.44 13.91 -3.13
N THR A 75 -24.27 13.26 -3.10
CA THR A 75 -23.03 13.81 -2.55
C THR A 75 -21.83 13.21 -3.28
N GLU A 76 -20.66 13.81 -3.12
CA GLU A 76 -19.39 13.23 -3.58
C GLU A 76 -19.18 11.81 -3.04
N SER A 77 -18.69 10.93 -3.91
CA SER A 77 -18.50 9.51 -3.64
C SER A 77 -17.31 9.24 -2.71
N LEU A 78 -17.28 8.05 -2.12
CA LEU A 78 -16.17 7.54 -1.32
C LEU A 78 -15.27 6.62 -2.15
N ILE A 79 -15.01 6.99 -3.40
CA ILE A 79 -14.18 6.18 -4.33
C ILE A 79 -12.81 6.83 -4.55
N THR A 80 -12.75 8.15 -4.75
CA THR A 80 -11.52 8.86 -5.13
C THR A 80 -11.22 10.03 -4.21
N GLY A 81 -10.06 10.67 -4.40
CA GLY A 81 -9.66 11.86 -3.62
C GLY A 81 -9.10 11.55 -2.23
N PHE A 82 -8.78 10.29 -1.94
CA PHE A 82 -8.19 9.89 -0.66
C PHE A 82 -6.68 10.05 -0.65
N THR A 83 -6.15 10.32 0.55
CA THR A 83 -4.75 10.14 0.93
C THR A 83 -4.67 9.29 2.19
N ILE A 84 -3.51 8.66 2.43
CA ILE A 84 -3.27 7.92 3.68
C ILE A 84 -3.00 8.94 4.79
N ALA A 85 -3.82 8.90 5.83
CA ALA A 85 -3.59 9.67 7.05
C ALA A 85 -2.77 8.87 8.07
N GLU A 86 -3.07 7.58 8.24
CA GLU A 86 -2.36 6.69 9.16
C GLU A 86 -2.47 5.23 8.71
N LEU A 87 -1.42 4.45 8.98
CA LEU A 87 -1.40 3.00 8.85
C LEU A 87 -1.02 2.38 10.19
N ARG A 88 -1.79 1.40 10.64
CA ARG A 88 -1.54 0.67 11.89
C ARG A 88 -1.61 -0.82 11.64
N LYS A 89 -0.55 -1.52 12.02
CA LYS A 89 -0.50 -3.00 11.99
C LYS A 89 -0.67 -3.59 13.37
N GLN A 90 -1.40 -4.69 13.46
CA GLN A 90 -1.60 -5.44 14.70
C GLN A 90 -1.64 -6.94 14.40
N ARG A 91 -1.38 -7.76 15.43
CA ARG A 91 -1.55 -9.21 15.39
C ARG A 91 -2.56 -9.63 16.43
N TYR A 92 -3.43 -10.57 16.09
CA TYR A 92 -4.31 -11.24 17.06
C TYR A 92 -4.14 -12.75 16.95
N ASP A 93 -3.99 -13.43 18.08
CA ASP A 93 -3.98 -14.88 18.18
C ASP A 93 -4.72 -15.29 19.46
N GLY A 94 -5.90 -15.87 19.30
CA GLY A 94 -6.75 -16.28 20.41
C GLY A 94 -7.63 -17.45 20.04
N THR A 95 -8.21 -18.10 21.05
CA THR A 95 -9.18 -19.18 20.88
C THR A 95 -10.47 -18.86 21.60
N TRP A 96 -11.59 -19.33 21.08
CA TRP A 96 -12.89 -19.22 21.72
C TRP A 96 -13.68 -20.52 21.58
N GLN A 97 -14.60 -20.76 22.51
CA GLN A 97 -15.46 -21.95 22.53
C GLN A 97 -16.88 -21.55 22.12
N PRO A 98 -17.42 -22.08 21.00
CA PRO A 98 -18.80 -21.85 20.63
C PRO A 98 -19.77 -22.55 21.58
N VAL A 99 -20.97 -22.00 21.74
CA VAL A 99 -22.06 -22.65 22.49
C VAL A 99 -22.49 -23.95 21.79
N TRP A 100 -22.46 -23.97 20.47
CA TRP A 100 -22.74 -25.10 19.59
C TRP A 100 -21.94 -24.93 18.30
N GLY A 101 -21.41 -26.02 17.74
CA GLY A 101 -20.59 -25.99 16.54
C GLY A 101 -20.02 -27.35 16.18
N GLU A 102 -19.39 -27.42 15.00
CA GLU A 102 -18.69 -28.62 14.52
C GLU A 102 -17.45 -28.92 15.35
N GLU A 103 -16.80 -27.87 15.87
CA GLU A 103 -15.58 -27.93 16.66
C GLU A 103 -15.80 -27.39 18.08
N LYS A 104 -15.07 -27.96 19.05
CA LYS A 104 -15.12 -27.51 20.46
C LYS A 104 -14.43 -26.16 20.68
N GLU A 105 -13.37 -25.90 19.94
CA GLU A 105 -12.55 -24.68 20.05
C GLU A 105 -12.22 -24.15 18.66
N ILE A 106 -12.38 -22.84 18.47
CA ILE A 106 -12.07 -22.15 17.22
C ILE A 106 -10.92 -21.19 17.47
N ARG A 107 -9.83 -21.32 16.70
CA ARG A 107 -8.70 -20.39 16.73
C ARG A 107 -8.96 -19.23 15.78
N ASN A 108 -8.74 -18.02 16.26
CA ASN A 108 -8.80 -16.79 15.52
C ASN A 108 -7.39 -16.17 15.51
N HIS A 109 -6.68 -16.32 14.40
CA HIS A 109 -5.28 -15.92 14.26
C HIS A 109 -5.05 -15.18 12.94
N TYR A 110 -4.74 -13.89 13.02
CA TYR A 110 -4.55 -13.04 11.85
C TYR A 110 -3.52 -11.93 12.10
N GLU A 111 -2.99 -11.41 11.00
CA GLU A 111 -2.33 -10.11 10.93
C GLU A 111 -3.36 -9.08 10.45
N GLU A 112 -3.29 -7.86 10.97
CA GLU A 112 -4.26 -6.79 10.70
C GLU A 112 -3.55 -5.54 10.16
N LEU A 113 -4.17 -4.90 9.17
CA LEU A 113 -3.79 -3.56 8.70
C LEU A 113 -5.02 -2.65 8.77
N GLU A 114 -4.94 -1.60 9.58
CA GLU A 114 -5.91 -0.51 9.63
C GLU A 114 -5.35 0.68 8.87
N ALA A 115 -5.99 1.04 7.76
CA ALA A 115 -5.67 2.19 6.94
C ALA A 115 -6.71 3.30 7.16
N SER A 116 -6.29 4.36 7.84
CA SER A 116 -7.09 5.58 8.00
C SER A 116 -6.82 6.51 6.82
N LEU A 117 -7.88 6.82 6.07
CA LEU A 117 -7.84 7.61 4.84
C LEU A 117 -8.56 8.94 5.03
N HIS A 118 -8.02 9.99 4.44
CA HIS A 118 -8.63 11.34 4.45
C HIS A 118 -8.99 11.78 3.03
N GLN A 119 -10.22 12.25 2.84
CA GLN A 119 -10.70 12.83 1.59
C GLN A 119 -10.75 14.35 1.73
N GLN A 120 -9.84 15.06 1.06
CA GLN A 120 -9.66 16.50 1.28
C GLN A 120 -10.86 17.35 0.82
N SER A 121 -11.52 16.98 -0.28
CA SER A 121 -12.64 17.73 -0.87
C SER A 121 -13.84 17.87 0.06
N THR A 122 -14.10 16.84 0.86
CA THR A 122 -15.25 16.75 1.76
C THR A 122 -14.87 16.79 3.24
N ASP A 123 -13.57 16.85 3.54
CA ASP A 123 -12.98 16.69 4.87
C ASP A 123 -13.45 15.41 5.62
N ARG A 124 -13.67 14.32 4.87
CA ARG A 124 -14.14 13.05 5.42
C ARG A 124 -13.01 12.09 5.73
N ARG A 125 -13.28 11.17 6.68
CA ARG A 125 -12.39 10.04 7.00
C ARG A 125 -13.06 8.72 6.71
N MET A 126 -12.28 7.78 6.17
CA MET A 126 -12.68 6.40 5.94
C MET A 126 -11.60 5.48 6.50
N ILE A 127 -12.01 4.42 7.20
CA ILE A 127 -11.08 3.41 7.70
C ILE A 127 -11.33 2.12 6.92
N ILE A 128 -10.29 1.59 6.29
CA ILE A 128 -10.29 0.25 5.71
C ILE A 128 -9.47 -0.63 6.63
N ARG A 129 -10.04 -1.73 7.12
CA ARG A 129 -9.36 -2.69 7.99
C ARG A 129 -9.29 -4.03 7.27
N PHE A 130 -8.08 -4.53 7.09
CA PHE A 130 -7.82 -5.85 6.54
C PHE A 130 -7.43 -6.81 7.66
N ARG A 131 -7.97 -8.02 7.64
CA ARG A 131 -7.53 -9.14 8.47
C ARG A 131 -7.08 -10.27 7.58
N LEU A 132 -5.80 -10.61 7.67
CA LEU A 132 -5.19 -11.63 6.82
C LEU A 132 -4.89 -12.89 7.63
N PHE A 133 -5.63 -13.93 7.29
CA PHE A 133 -5.54 -15.27 7.88
C PHE A 133 -4.68 -16.18 7.00
N ASN A 134 -4.39 -17.38 7.48
CA ASN A 134 -3.65 -18.38 6.71
C ASN A 134 -4.46 -18.99 5.56
N ASP A 135 -5.78 -18.82 5.60
CA ASP A 135 -6.77 -19.40 4.69
C ASP A 135 -7.61 -18.35 3.94
N GLY A 136 -7.45 -17.05 4.24
CA GLY A 136 -8.17 -16.01 3.53
C GLY A 136 -7.89 -14.58 3.99
N LEU A 137 -8.54 -13.64 3.30
CA LEU A 137 -8.55 -12.20 3.58
C LEU A 137 -9.98 -11.78 3.95
N GLY A 138 -10.10 -10.93 4.96
CA GLY A 138 -11.35 -10.26 5.37
C GLY A 138 -11.17 -8.77 5.57
#